data_AF-A0A523ZT82-F1
#
_entry.id   AF-A0A523ZT82-F1
#
_cell.length_a   1.000
_cell.length_b   1.000
_cell.length_c   1.000
_cell.angle_alpha   90.00
_cell.angle_beta   90.00
_cell.angle_gamma   90.00
#
_symmetry.space_group_name_H-M   'P 1'
#
loop_
_entity.id
_entity.type
_entity.pdbx_description
1 polymer ?
#
loop_
_entity_poly.entity_id
_entity_poly.type
_entity_poly.pdbx_seq_one_letter_code
_entity_poly.pdbx_strand_id
1 'polypeptide(L)'
;MVFIHNVTAISLILLGMTFYVNLVVQGFFKGQKYEHVVLEHPGTFAIVFTILIVFLSILRASTLVFGEINVEALPRFVIISAPIGMIEGYGIYLTIRKVLNRTISLRDLATIYGIFLIAAVIEVSLIIALT
;
A
#
# COMPACT_ATOMS: atom_id res chain seq x y z
N MET A 1 -12.99 -2.75 12.26
CA MET A 1 -11.53 -3.03 12.35
C MET A 1 -10.80 -2.79 11.04
N VAL A 2 -11.37 -3.19 9.89
CA VAL A 2 -10.79 -3.02 8.54
C VAL A 2 -10.20 -1.63 8.27
N PHE A 3 -11.01 -0.56 8.43
CA PHE A 3 -10.54 0.81 8.17
C PHE A 3 -9.33 1.22 9.02
N ILE A 4 -9.33 0.91 10.32
CA ILE A 4 -8.22 1.24 11.23
C ILE A 4 -6.95 0.51 10.79
N HIS A 5 -7.07 -0.76 10.38
CA HIS A 5 -5.95 -1.55 9.91
C HIS A 5 -5.33 -0.95 8.63
N ASN A 6 -6.18 -0.56 7.69
CA ASN A 6 -5.75 0.02 6.41
C ASN A 6 -5.13 1.41 6.59
N VAL A 7 -5.73 2.25 7.45
CA VAL A 7 -5.17 3.55 7.83
C VAL A 7 -3.82 3.37 8.51
N THR A 8 -3.68 2.40 9.42
CA THR A 8 -2.40 2.13 10.10
C THR A 8 -1.34 1.69 9.09
N ALA A 9 -1.69 0.79 8.16
CA ALA A 9 -0.77 0.32 7.13
C ALA A 9 -0.29 1.47 6.23
N ILE A 10 -1.20 2.32 5.73
CA ILE A 10 -0.80 3.44 4.87
C ILE A 10 -0.03 4.52 5.62
N SER A 11 -0.35 4.78 6.89
CA SER A 11 0.43 5.69 7.73
C SER A 11 1.84 5.15 7.96
N LEU A 12 2.01 3.83 8.13
CA LEU A 12 3.32 3.21 8.28
C LEU A 12 4.15 3.31 6.99
N ILE A 13 3.51 3.07 5.83
CA ILE A 13 4.14 3.23 4.51
C ILE A 13 4.57 4.69 4.32
N LEU A 14 3.69 5.64 4.62
CA LEU A 14 3.96 7.06 4.51
C LEU A 14 5.17 7.45 5.38
N LEU A 15 5.17 7.04 6.64
CA LEU A 15 6.24 7.34 7.59
C LEU A 15 7.56 6.70 7.15
N GLY A 16 7.56 5.41 6.81
CA GLY A 16 8.74 4.67 6.39
C GLY A 16 9.36 5.23 5.11
N MET A 17 8.54 5.53 4.10
CA MET A 17 9.01 6.12 2.85
C MET A 17 9.52 7.55 3.04
N THR A 18 8.87 8.34 3.89
CA THR A 18 9.34 9.70 4.20
C THR A 18 10.67 9.67 4.94
N PHE A 19 10.82 8.75 5.89
CA PHE A 19 12.06 8.51 6.60
C PHE A 19 13.18 8.08 5.65
N TYR A 20 12.92 7.14 4.75
CA TYR A 20 13.86 6.72 3.70
C TYR A 20 14.33 7.90 2.85
N VAL A 21 13.39 8.68 2.31
CA VAL A 21 13.71 9.85 1.47
C VAL A 21 14.60 10.84 2.23
N ASN A 22 14.28 11.12 3.50
CA ASN A 22 15.07 12.02 4.32
C ASN A 22 16.50 11.49 4.58
N LEU A 23 16.67 10.19 4.84
CA LEU A 23 18.00 9.60 5.02
C LEU A 23 18.86 9.73 3.75
N VAL A 24 18.28 9.45 2.58
CA VAL A 24 19.01 9.54 1.31
C VAL A 24 19.36 11.00 1.01
N VAL A 25 18.42 11.94 1.17
CA VAL A 25 18.66 13.37 0.90
C VAL A 25 19.67 13.98 1.87
N GLN A 26 19.70 13.55 3.13
CA GLN A 26 20.68 14.02 4.12
C GLN A 26 22.09 13.43 3.91
N GLY A 27 22.28 12.58 2.90
CA GLY A 27 23.57 11.96 2.60
C GLY A 27 24.07 11.06 3.73
N PHE A 28 23.14 10.43 4.47
CA PHE A 28 23.48 9.51 5.56
C PHE A 28 24.32 8.34 5.03
N PHE A 29 23.99 7.86 3.85
CA PHE A 29 24.76 6.88 3.12
C PHE A 29 25.77 7.66 2.24
N LYS A 30 27.01 7.81 2.71
CA LYS A 30 28.06 8.49 1.91
C LYS A 30 28.73 7.48 0.99
N GLY A 31 28.51 7.60 -0.32
CA GLY A 31 29.39 7.03 -1.34
C GLY A 31 28.86 5.81 -2.12
N GLN A 32 27.59 5.41 -1.99
CA GLN A 32 27.05 4.34 -2.84
C GLN A 32 26.27 4.92 -4.03
N LYS A 33 26.67 4.52 -5.24
CA LYS A 33 26.02 4.91 -6.51
C LYS A 33 24.54 4.54 -6.60
N TYR A 34 24.02 3.70 -5.71
CA TYR A 34 22.69 3.11 -5.80
C TYR A 34 21.61 3.77 -4.93
N GLU A 35 22.00 4.66 -4.01
CA GLU A 35 21.06 5.25 -3.02
C GLU A 35 20.00 6.14 -3.67
N HIS A 36 20.38 6.84 -4.75
CA HIS A 36 19.52 7.78 -5.45
C HIS A 36 18.64 7.12 -6.51
N VAL A 37 18.92 5.88 -6.91
CA VAL A 37 18.18 5.17 -7.98
C VAL A 37 16.69 5.09 -7.67
N VAL A 38 16.33 4.91 -6.39
CA VAL A 38 14.93 4.89 -5.93
C VAL A 38 14.26 6.26 -6.07
N LEU A 39 15.00 7.34 -5.80
CA LEU A 39 14.52 8.72 -5.95
C LEU A 39 14.48 9.20 -7.40
N GLU A 40 15.33 8.63 -8.26
CA GLU A 40 15.39 8.94 -9.70
C GLU A 40 14.26 8.27 -10.49
N HIS A 41 13.78 7.10 -10.04
CA HIS A 41 12.70 6.36 -10.69
C HIS A 41 11.48 6.11 -9.78
N PRO A 42 10.88 7.17 -9.20
CA PRO A 42 9.84 7.05 -8.17
C PRO A 42 8.58 6.32 -8.65
N GLY A 43 8.26 6.43 -9.95
CA GLY A 43 7.12 5.74 -10.56
C GLY A 43 7.31 4.22 -10.60
N THR A 44 8.48 3.75 -11.03
CA THR A 44 8.79 2.32 -11.14
C THR A 44 8.77 1.66 -9.77
N PHE A 45 9.43 2.28 -8.79
CA PHE A 45 9.43 1.76 -7.42
C PHE A 45 8.04 1.79 -6.80
N ALA A 46 7.25 2.84 -7.03
CA ALA A 46 5.87 2.87 -6.56
C ALA A 46 5.04 1.69 -7.11
N ILE A 47 5.20 1.33 -8.38
CA ILE A 47 4.52 0.17 -8.97
C ILE A 47 4.97 -1.13 -8.29
N VAL A 48 6.28 -1.37 -8.21
CA VAL A 48 6.85 -2.59 -7.63
C VAL A 48 6.42 -2.76 -6.17
N PHE A 49 6.57 -1.72 -5.34
CA PHE A 49 6.13 -1.77 -3.95
C PHE A 49 4.63 -1.94 -3.80
N THR A 50 3.82 -1.33 -4.67
CA THR A 50 2.37 -1.53 -4.64
C THR A 50 2.00 -2.99 -4.91
N ILE A 51 2.59 -3.61 -5.93
CA ILE A 51 2.37 -5.02 -6.24
C ILE A 51 2.77 -5.89 -5.05
N LEU A 52 3.94 -5.64 -4.46
CA LEU A 52 4.42 -6.38 -3.28
C LEU A 52 3.47 -6.23 -2.09
N ILE A 53 3.03 -5.01 -1.77
CA ILE A 53 2.17 -4.75 -0.62
C ILE A 53 0.77 -5.37 -0.82
N VAL A 54 0.19 -5.23 -2.00
CA VAL A 54 -1.11 -5.86 -2.33
C VAL A 54 -1.00 -7.38 -2.25
N PHE A 55 0.07 -7.97 -2.81
CA PHE A 55 0.30 -9.40 -2.75
C PHE A 55 0.44 -9.91 -1.30
N LEU A 56 1.23 -9.22 -0.46
CA LEU A 56 1.36 -9.55 0.96
C LEU A 56 0.04 -9.38 1.73
N SER A 57 -0.78 -8.39 1.37
CA SER A 57 -2.10 -8.19 1.97
C SER A 57 -3.03 -9.37 1.68
N ILE A 58 -3.03 -9.88 0.45
CA ILE A 58 -3.82 -11.05 0.05
C ILE A 58 -3.34 -12.30 0.77
N LEU A 59 -2.02 -12.52 0.87
CA LEU A 59 -1.45 -13.64 1.62
C LEU A 59 -1.81 -13.58 3.12
N ARG A 60 -1.84 -12.39 3.70
CA ARG A 60 -2.30 -12.22 5.09
C ARG A 60 -3.79 -12.57 5.22
N ALA A 61 -4.62 -12.15 4.27
CA ALA A 61 -6.05 -12.46 4.30
C ALA A 61 -6.31 -13.97 4.20
N SER A 62 -5.58 -14.70 3.36
CA SER A 62 -5.74 -16.16 3.24
C SER A 62 -5.34 -16.91 4.51
N THR A 63 -4.20 -16.54 5.11
CA THR A 63 -3.73 -17.16 6.37
C THR A 63 -4.66 -16.90 7.55
N LEU A 64 -5.29 -15.72 7.63
CA LEU A 64 -6.23 -15.37 8.70
C LEU A 64 -7.55 -16.16 8.62
N VAL A 65 -7.97 -16.55 7.42
CA VAL A 65 -9.23 -17.29 7.20
C VAL A 65 -9.03 -18.80 7.34
N PHE A 66 -7.89 -19.35 6.90
CA PHE A 66 -7.66 -20.80 6.86
C PHE A 66 -6.71 -21.33 7.95
N GLY A 67 -6.03 -20.47 8.70
CA GLY A 67 -5.02 -20.87 9.71
C GLY A 67 -3.71 -21.41 9.11
N GLU A 68 -3.70 -21.73 7.82
CA GLU A 68 -2.55 -22.22 7.06
C GLU A 68 -2.48 -21.51 5.69
N ILE A 69 -1.31 -21.56 5.04
CA ILE A 69 -1.14 -21.06 3.67
C ILE A 69 -1.76 -22.09 2.71
N ASN A 70 -3.08 -22.04 2.54
CA ASN A 70 -3.76 -22.89 1.57
C ASN A 70 -3.61 -22.31 0.15
N VAL A 71 -2.61 -22.80 -0.57
CA VAL A 71 -2.25 -22.35 -1.94
C VAL A 71 -3.39 -22.60 -2.94
N GLU A 72 -4.25 -23.59 -2.68
CA GLU A 72 -5.39 -23.92 -3.55
C GLU A 72 -6.56 -22.91 -3.42
N ALA A 73 -6.72 -22.30 -2.24
CA ALA A 73 -7.74 -21.29 -1.99
C ALA A 73 -7.32 -19.88 -2.45
N LEU A 74 -6.02 -19.67 -2.66
CA LEU A 74 -5.39 -18.39 -3.01
C LEU A 74 -5.99 -17.72 -4.25
N PRO A 75 -6.24 -18.41 -5.37
CA PRO A 75 -6.85 -17.82 -6.57
C PRO A 75 -8.26 -17.29 -6.30
N ARG A 76 -9.04 -17.97 -5.46
CA ARG A 76 -10.40 -17.55 -5.10
C ARG A 76 -10.38 -16.25 -4.29
N PHE A 77 -9.45 -16.12 -3.33
CA PHE A 77 -9.28 -14.87 -2.59
C PHE A 77 -8.86 -13.72 -3.47
N VAL A 78 -7.90 -13.93 -4.37
CA VAL A 78 -7.46 -12.89 -5.31
C VAL A 78 -8.65 -12.32 -6.08
N ILE A 79 -9.57 -13.17 -6.56
CA ILE A 79 -10.74 -12.72 -7.30
C ILE A 79 -11.72 -11.91 -6.42
N ILE A 80 -12.01 -12.41 -5.21
CA ILE A 80 -12.94 -11.75 -4.29
C ILE A 80 -12.37 -10.42 -3.78
N SER A 81 -11.08 -10.38 -3.47
CA SER A 81 -10.41 -9.18 -2.96
C SER A 81 -9.96 -8.23 -4.08
N ALA A 82 -9.96 -8.64 -5.35
CA ALA A 82 -9.44 -7.84 -6.46
C ALA A 82 -10.06 -6.43 -6.55
N PRO A 83 -11.40 -6.23 -6.45
CA PRO A 83 -11.99 -4.90 -6.57
C PRO A 83 -11.50 -3.94 -5.48
N ILE A 84 -11.43 -4.43 -4.24
CA ILE A 84 -10.98 -3.65 -3.08
C ILE A 84 -9.46 -3.43 -3.17
N GLY A 85 -8.71 -4.49 -3.47
CA GLY A 85 -7.26 -4.46 -3.65
C GLY A 85 -6.80 -3.54 -4.78
N MET A 86 -7.61 -3.32 -5.83
CA MET A 86 -7.34 -2.30 -6.85
C MET A 86 -7.44 -0.88 -6.29
N ILE A 87 -8.50 -0.60 -5.50
CA ILE A 87 -8.71 0.72 -4.91
C ILE A 87 -7.61 1.02 -3.87
N GLU A 88 -7.34 0.08 -2.98
CA GLU A 88 -6.26 0.19 -1.99
C GLU A 88 -4.89 0.27 -2.68
N GLY A 89 -4.65 -0.58 -3.67
CA GLY A 89 -3.43 -0.57 -4.48
C GLY A 89 -3.18 0.79 -5.12
N TYR A 90 -4.23 1.44 -5.65
CA TYR A 90 -4.11 2.79 -6.18
C TYR A 90 -3.73 3.82 -5.09
N GLY A 91 -4.33 3.72 -3.90
CA GLY A 91 -3.97 4.56 -2.75
C GLY A 91 -2.51 4.36 -2.30
N ILE A 92 -2.03 3.12 -2.26
CA ILE A 92 -0.63 2.76 -1.95
C ILE A 92 0.30 3.37 -3.00
N TYR A 93 0.00 3.15 -4.28
CA TYR A 93 0.77 3.67 -5.39
C TYR A 93 0.91 5.19 -5.33
N LEU A 94 -0.21 5.90 -5.12
CA LEU A 94 -0.20 7.36 -5.00
C LEU A 94 0.66 7.83 -3.83
N THR A 95 0.55 7.16 -2.69
CA THR A 95 1.33 7.48 -1.48
C THR A 95 2.82 7.35 -1.75
N ILE A 96 3.26 6.17 -2.23
CA ILE A 96 4.68 5.91 -2.48
C ILE A 96 5.22 6.86 -3.54
N ARG A 97 4.51 7.02 -4.67
CA ARG A 97 4.94 7.89 -5.76
C ARG A 97 5.10 9.33 -5.30
N LYS A 98 4.14 9.88 -4.54
CA LYS A 98 4.19 11.28 -4.09
C LYS A 98 5.25 11.50 -3.03
N VAL A 99 5.44 10.55 -2.11
CA VAL A 99 6.51 10.63 -1.09
C VAL A 99 7.89 10.56 -1.74
N LEU A 100 8.13 9.60 -2.65
CA LEU A 100 9.41 9.49 -3.35
C LEU A 100 9.71 10.72 -4.22
N ASN A 101 8.69 11.31 -4.84
CA ASN A 101 8.84 12.58 -5.56
C ASN A 101 8.98 13.81 -4.65
N ARG A 102 8.80 13.69 -3.33
CA ARG A 102 8.77 14.81 -2.38
C ARG A 102 7.69 15.85 -2.71
N THR A 103 6.59 15.43 -3.32
CA THR A 103 5.49 16.31 -3.75
C THR A 103 4.22 16.15 -2.91
N ILE A 104 4.31 15.47 -1.76
CA ILE A 104 3.14 15.23 -0.93
C ILE A 104 2.66 16.51 -0.24
N SER A 105 1.40 16.85 -0.44
CA SER A 105 0.71 17.97 0.22
C SER A 105 -0.39 17.48 1.17
N LEU A 106 -0.92 18.38 2.02
CA LEU A 106 -2.09 18.09 2.86
C LEU A 106 -3.31 17.65 2.04
N ARG A 107 -3.48 18.21 0.84
CA ARG A 107 -4.58 17.83 -0.06
C ARG A 107 -4.42 16.40 -0.56
N ASP A 108 -3.19 16.02 -0.92
CA ASP A 108 -2.89 14.66 -1.34
C ASP A 108 -3.12 13.66 -0.22
N LEU A 109 -2.75 14.02 1.01
CA LEU A 109 -2.97 13.20 2.17
C LEU A 109 -4.47 12.97 2.42
N ALA A 110 -5.28 14.02 2.32
CA ALA A 110 -6.74 13.91 2.37
C ALA A 110 -7.30 13.02 1.25
N THR A 111 -6.77 13.13 0.02
CA THR A 111 -7.15 12.24 -1.08
C THR A 111 -6.78 10.78 -0.81
N ILE A 112 -5.57 10.51 -0.33
CA ILE A 112 -5.10 9.16 0.00
C ILE A 112 -5.99 8.55 1.08
N TYR A 113 -6.19 9.22 2.21
CA TYR A 113 -7.06 8.71 3.28
C TYR A 113 -8.51 8.58 2.83
N GLY A 114 -8.98 9.48 1.96
CA GLY A 114 -10.30 9.38 1.33
C GLY A 114 -10.47 8.12 0.47
N ILE A 115 -9.44 7.75 -0.30
CA ILE A 115 -9.44 6.50 -1.09
C ILE A 115 -9.58 5.28 -0.17
N PHE A 116 -8.82 5.24 0.92
CA PHE A 116 -8.90 4.15 1.90
C PHE A 116 -10.23 4.10 2.64
N LEU A 117 -10.85 5.26 2.88
CA LEU A 117 -12.19 5.33 3.45
C LEU A 117 -13.24 4.75 2.49
N ILE A 118 -13.18 5.12 1.21
CA ILE A 118 -14.06 4.57 0.16
C ILE A 118 -13.86 3.07 0.03
N ALA A 119 -12.62 2.59 0.01
CA ALA A 119 -12.29 1.17 -0.01
C ALA A 119 -12.95 0.42 1.17
N ALA A 120 -12.83 0.96 2.38
CA ALA A 120 -13.41 0.34 3.57
C ALA A 120 -14.95 0.33 3.54
N VAL A 121 -15.60 1.38 3.04
CA VAL A 121 -17.07 1.41 2.88
C VAL A 121 -17.52 0.34 1.89
N ILE A 122 -16.83 0.20 0.76
CA ILE A 122 -17.11 -0.82 -0.25
C ILE A 122 -16.92 -2.22 0.33
N GLU A 123 -15.81 -2.46 1.03
CA GLU A 123 -15.50 -3.75 1.64
C GLU A 123 -16.57 -4.18 2.66
N VAL A 124 -16.94 -3.28 3.57
CA VAL A 124 -18.00 -3.55 4.56
C VAL A 124 -19.34 -3.81 3.86
N SER A 125 -19.68 -3.01 2.84
CA SER A 125 -20.92 -3.21 2.08
C SER A 125 -20.95 -4.55 1.36
N LEU A 126 -19.81 -4.98 0.80
CA LEU A 126 -19.68 -6.24 0.09
C LEU A 126 -19.79 -7.44 1.04
N ILE A 127 -19.22 -7.34 2.25
CA ILE A 127 -19.40 -8.34 3.29
C ILE A 127 -20.87 -8.44 3.69
N ILE A 128 -21.53 -7.32 3.97
CA ILE A 128 -22.95 -7.30 4.36
C ILE A 128 -23.84 -7.87 3.24
N ALA A 129 -23.56 -7.57 1.97
CA ALA A 129 -24.35 -8.09 0.85
C ALA A 129 -24.16 -9.61 0.62
N LEU A 130 -23.04 -10.17 1.08
CA LEU A 130 -22.71 -11.60 0.92
C LEU A 130 -23.14 -12.46 2.12
N THR A 131 -23.58 -11.84 3.23
CA THR A 131 -23.97 -12.51 4.48
C THR A 131 -25.48 -12.45 4.68
#